data_AF-A0A928E396-F1
#
_entry.id   AF-A0A928E396-F1
#
_cell.length_a   1.000
_cell.length_b   1.000
_cell.length_c   1.000
_cell.angle_alpha   90.00
_cell.angle_beta   90.00
_cell.angle_gamma   90.00
#
_symmetry.space_group_name_H-M   'P 1'
#
loop_
_entity.id
_entity.type
_entity.pdbx_description
1 polymer ?
#
loop_
_entity_poly.entity_id
_entity_poly.type
_entity_poly.pdbx_seq_one_letter_code
_entity_poly.pdbx_strand_id
1 'polypeptide(L)'
;MSINDILKESWLSISGNKIRSFLTVLGIIIGVMAVVIMVAVGETVQHQITDQFSSLGTNTIMIRAGAAQSAGVRTGNRQTLTIDDAQFIAKLPDVMAVSPVQPGSAQVIYGNKNWGTSMMGVYPDYTTVQNVEIEYGTFFDMSAVRNASTYAVIGPETAEELGLPENPVGEVIRIQNTPVTIIGVTKAKGDSAMGSQDDMVIVPITTLKKRLQGSRFPNSVNMIALKLYPESDNALAIEQITTLLRQRHRLKDDVVDDFQIMDMKQIMETMNTVTGYMKLLLIAIAAVSLLVGAIGIMNMMLVSVAERTREIGIRKAIGARERHIIIQFLAESIMISFLGSMIGLIIGVGLAQGVGRGILGYNVPFSIWPVVLSVSVAVVVGLASGVMPAMKAAKLNPIDSLRYE
;
A
#
# COMPACT_ATOMS: atom_id res chain seq x y z
N MET A 1 -50.26 -2.32 8.93
CA MET A 1 -49.38 -3.46 8.63
C MET A 1 -48.14 -3.29 9.49
N SER A 2 -47.85 -4.25 10.37
CA SER A 2 -46.69 -4.17 11.28
C SER A 2 -45.39 -4.48 10.52
N ILE A 3 -44.26 -3.91 10.94
CA ILE A 3 -42.92 -4.19 10.38
C ILE A 3 -42.59 -5.69 10.42
N ASN A 4 -43.07 -6.40 11.45
CA ASN A 4 -42.88 -7.85 11.55
C ASN A 4 -43.65 -8.65 10.47
N ASP A 5 -44.79 -8.15 10.00
CA ASP A 5 -45.58 -8.83 8.96
C ASP A 5 -44.89 -8.69 7.59
N ILE A 6 -44.29 -7.52 7.33
CA ILE A 6 -43.55 -7.22 6.11
C ILE A 6 -42.32 -8.14 6.00
N LEU A 7 -41.55 -8.29 7.08
CA LEU A 7 -40.38 -9.19 7.10
C LEU A 7 -40.76 -10.67 6.89
N LYS A 8 -41.89 -11.11 7.46
CA LYS A 8 -42.37 -12.49 7.32
C LYS A 8 -42.85 -12.80 5.90
N GLU A 9 -43.59 -11.88 5.28
CA GLU A 9 -44.04 -12.01 3.89
C GLU A 9 -42.87 -11.98 2.90
N SER A 10 -41.90 -11.08 3.08
CA SER A 10 -40.72 -11.01 2.21
C SER A 10 -39.87 -12.30 2.25
N TRP A 11 -39.77 -12.95 3.41
CA TRP A 11 -39.07 -14.24 3.54
C TRP A 11 -39.79 -15.38 2.81
N LEU A 12 -41.12 -15.47 2.96
CA LEU A 12 -41.95 -16.48 2.28
C LEU A 12 -41.91 -16.30 0.76
N SER A 13 -41.93 -15.06 0.29
CA SER A 13 -41.79 -14.69 -1.11
C SER A 13 -40.52 -15.23 -1.77
N ILE A 14 -39.38 -15.02 -1.12
CA ILE A 14 -38.06 -15.44 -1.60
C ILE A 14 -37.95 -16.97 -1.68
N SER A 15 -38.67 -17.70 -0.81
CA SER A 15 -38.61 -19.17 -0.72
C SER A 15 -39.31 -19.92 -1.86
N GLY A 16 -40.21 -19.27 -2.61
CA GLY A 16 -41.01 -19.90 -3.66
C GLY A 16 -40.23 -20.28 -4.93
N ASN A 17 -39.18 -19.52 -5.29
CA ASN A 17 -38.37 -19.75 -6.49
C ASN A 17 -36.86 -19.64 -6.20
N LYS A 18 -36.32 -20.68 -5.52
CA LYS A 18 -34.95 -20.72 -4.97
C LYS A 18 -33.84 -20.41 -5.98
N ILE A 19 -33.93 -20.91 -7.22
CA ILE A 19 -32.90 -20.70 -8.26
C ILE A 19 -32.87 -19.24 -8.72
N ARG A 20 -34.06 -18.64 -8.93
CA ARG A 20 -34.20 -17.25 -9.40
C ARG A 20 -33.75 -16.25 -8.32
N SER A 21 -34.17 -16.49 -7.08
CA SER A 21 -33.72 -15.70 -5.92
C SER A 21 -32.20 -15.80 -5.72
N PHE A 22 -31.62 -17.00 -5.90
CA PHE A 22 -30.17 -17.17 -5.80
C PHE A 22 -29.41 -16.42 -6.90
N LEU A 23 -29.81 -16.57 -8.17
CA LEU A 23 -29.15 -15.91 -9.32
C LEU A 23 -29.22 -14.38 -9.24
N THR A 24 -30.30 -13.82 -8.68
CA THR A 24 -30.45 -12.36 -8.52
C THR A 24 -29.61 -11.79 -7.39
N VAL A 25 -29.55 -12.49 -6.26
CA VAL A 25 -28.73 -12.09 -5.11
C VAL A 25 -27.24 -12.24 -5.43
N LEU A 26 -26.87 -13.22 -6.28
CA LEU A 26 -25.48 -13.49 -6.66
C LEU A 26 -24.77 -12.26 -7.26
N GLY A 27 -25.45 -11.47 -8.10
CA GLY A 27 -24.85 -10.26 -8.69
C GLY A 27 -24.49 -9.21 -7.64
N ILE A 28 -25.31 -9.05 -6.61
CA ILE A 28 -25.05 -8.15 -5.47
C ILE A 28 -23.93 -8.70 -4.59
N ILE A 29 -23.95 -10.01 -4.31
CA ILE A 29 -22.90 -10.68 -3.53
C ILE A 29 -21.55 -10.42 -4.19
N ILE A 30 -21.42 -10.67 -5.50
CA ILE A 30 -20.17 -10.48 -6.24
C ILE A 30 -19.78 -8.99 -6.26
N GLY A 31 -20.73 -8.08 -6.52
CA GLY A 31 -20.46 -6.65 -6.53
C GLY A 31 -19.95 -6.13 -5.19
N VAL A 32 -20.64 -6.43 -4.08
CA VAL A 32 -20.24 -5.99 -2.74
C VAL A 32 -18.95 -6.67 -2.29
N MET A 33 -18.78 -7.97 -2.57
CA MET A 33 -17.53 -8.69 -2.31
C MET A 33 -16.35 -8.03 -3.01
N ALA A 34 -16.47 -7.70 -4.31
CA ALA A 34 -15.41 -7.04 -5.07
C ALA A 34 -15.06 -5.66 -4.50
N VAL A 35 -16.06 -4.88 -4.06
CA VAL A 35 -15.83 -3.59 -3.41
C VAL A 35 -15.10 -3.74 -2.09
N VAL A 36 -15.51 -4.68 -1.24
CA VAL A 36 -14.88 -4.93 0.06
C VAL A 36 -13.42 -5.34 -0.13
N ILE A 37 -13.15 -6.25 -1.08
CA ILE A 37 -11.78 -6.67 -1.42
C ILE A 37 -10.97 -5.47 -1.94
N MET A 38 -11.54 -4.63 -2.80
CA MET A 38 -10.86 -3.43 -3.30
C MET A 38 -10.47 -2.48 -2.17
N VAL A 39 -11.38 -2.19 -1.24
CA VAL A 39 -11.08 -1.29 -0.12
C VAL A 39 -9.98 -1.88 0.75
N ALA A 40 -10.08 -3.16 1.08
CA ALA A 40 -9.07 -3.86 1.87
C ALA A 40 -7.69 -3.84 1.21
N VAL A 41 -7.61 -4.12 -0.10
CA VAL A 41 -6.35 -4.06 -0.87
C VAL A 41 -5.83 -2.62 -0.95
N GLY A 42 -6.70 -1.66 -1.22
CA GLY A 42 -6.33 -0.24 -1.33
C GLY A 42 -5.80 0.34 -0.02
N GLU A 43 -6.43 0.01 1.11
CA GLU A 43 -5.93 0.38 2.45
C GLU A 43 -4.62 -0.33 2.77
N THR A 44 -4.50 -1.62 2.44
CA THR A 44 -3.25 -2.37 2.64
C THR A 44 -2.08 -1.76 1.88
N VAL A 45 -2.26 -1.46 0.59
CA VAL A 45 -1.23 -0.82 -0.24
C VAL A 45 -0.90 0.58 0.27
N GLN A 46 -1.92 1.36 0.67
CA GLN A 46 -1.70 2.69 1.23
C GLN A 46 -0.91 2.64 2.54
N HIS A 47 -1.23 1.69 3.42
CA HIS A 47 -0.49 1.46 4.66
C HIS A 47 0.94 1.04 4.37
N GLN A 48 1.16 0.06 3.48
CA GLN A 48 2.51 -0.37 3.11
C GLN A 48 3.36 0.78 2.54
N ILE A 49 2.79 1.61 1.67
CA ILE A 49 3.47 2.81 1.16
C ILE A 49 3.76 3.75 2.33
N THR A 50 2.77 4.06 3.17
CA THR A 50 2.94 5.00 4.28
C THR A 50 3.98 4.51 5.28
N ASP A 51 3.97 3.24 5.66
CA ASP A 51 4.92 2.66 6.62
C ASP A 51 6.33 2.61 6.04
N GLN A 52 6.49 2.19 4.77
CA GLN A 52 7.79 2.16 4.10
C GLN A 52 8.43 3.54 3.99
N PHE A 53 7.63 4.57 3.67
CA PHE A 53 8.14 5.90 3.36
C PHE A 53 8.06 6.90 4.53
N SER A 54 7.20 6.68 5.53
CA SER A 54 7.13 7.50 6.75
C SER A 54 8.45 7.47 7.52
N SER A 55 9.12 6.32 7.54
CA SER A 55 10.45 6.17 8.14
C SER A 55 11.52 7.01 7.43
N LEU A 56 11.36 7.30 6.14
CA LEU A 56 12.33 8.03 5.33
C LEU A 56 12.10 9.55 5.39
N GLY A 57 10.87 9.99 5.70
CA GLY A 57 10.46 11.39 5.65
C GLY A 57 10.32 11.93 4.21
N THR A 58 9.46 12.92 4.02
CA THR A 58 9.18 13.52 2.70
C THR A 58 10.28 14.47 2.20
N ASN A 59 11.25 14.79 3.05
CA ASN A 59 12.30 15.78 2.77
C ASN A 59 13.65 15.10 2.46
N THR A 60 13.61 13.85 1.99
CA THR A 60 14.81 13.05 1.69
C THR A 60 15.03 12.95 0.19
N ILE A 61 16.24 13.26 -0.24
CA ILE A 61 16.69 13.19 -1.62
C ILE A 61 17.82 12.16 -1.73
N MET A 62 17.73 11.31 -2.74
CA MET A 62 18.78 10.33 -3.05
C MET A 62 19.37 10.61 -4.42
N ILE A 63 20.69 10.77 -4.47
CA ILE A 63 21.43 11.02 -5.70
C ILE A 63 22.23 9.77 -6.02
N ARG A 64 21.92 9.09 -7.12
CA ARG A 64 22.66 7.90 -7.58
C ARG A 64 23.59 8.27 -8.72
N ALA A 65 24.74 7.62 -8.78
CA ALA A 65 25.62 7.72 -9.93
C ALA A 65 24.91 7.11 -11.14
N GLY A 66 24.84 7.87 -12.23
CA GLY A 66 24.22 7.44 -13.49
C GLY A 66 25.17 6.59 -14.32
N ALA A 67 24.65 5.99 -15.39
CA ALA A 67 25.49 5.40 -16.42
C ALA A 67 26.11 6.53 -17.26
N ALA A 68 27.42 6.76 -17.11
CA ALA A 68 28.11 7.75 -17.93
C ALA A 68 28.02 7.37 -19.42
N GLN A 69 27.40 8.25 -20.23
CA GLN A 69 27.41 8.13 -21.69
C GLN A 69 28.50 9.04 -22.24
N SER A 70 29.56 8.45 -22.81
CA SER A 70 30.65 9.20 -23.45
C SER A 70 30.74 8.81 -24.92
N ALA A 71 30.63 9.78 -25.82
CA ALA A 71 30.79 9.62 -27.27
C ALA A 71 29.93 8.49 -27.88
N GLY A 72 28.65 8.38 -27.48
CA GLY A 72 27.72 7.39 -28.03
C GLY A 72 27.87 5.96 -27.47
N VAL A 73 28.90 5.70 -26.65
CA VAL A 73 29.09 4.39 -26.00
C VAL A 73 28.61 4.45 -24.56
N ARG A 74 27.65 3.60 -24.23
CA ARG A 74 27.27 3.30 -22.84
C ARG A 74 28.38 2.46 -22.21
N THR A 75 29.30 3.11 -21.53
CA THR A 75 30.21 2.40 -20.62
C THR A 75 29.39 2.14 -19.34
N GLY A 76 29.35 0.89 -18.86
CA GLY A 76 28.57 0.52 -17.66
C GLY A 76 28.96 1.35 -16.42
N ASN A 77 28.31 1.11 -15.27
CA ASN A 77 28.43 1.86 -14.00
C ASN A 77 29.83 2.49 -13.75
N ARG A 78 30.02 3.72 -14.25
CA ARG A 78 31.16 4.55 -13.87
C ARG A 78 30.71 5.29 -12.62
N GLN A 79 31.43 5.10 -11.52
CA GLN A 79 31.12 5.79 -10.27
C GLN A 79 31.57 7.26 -10.38
N THR A 80 30.68 8.10 -10.89
CA THR A 80 30.91 9.53 -11.17
C THR A 80 30.82 10.39 -9.91
N LEU A 81 29.88 10.06 -9.01
CA LEU A 81 29.76 10.72 -7.71
C LEU A 81 30.97 10.43 -6.82
N THR A 82 31.38 11.43 -6.06
CA THR A 82 32.51 11.37 -5.12
C THR A 82 32.10 11.73 -3.70
N ILE A 83 32.94 11.34 -2.73
CA ILE A 83 32.79 11.76 -1.33
C ILE A 83 32.86 13.29 -1.22
N ASP A 84 33.68 13.94 -2.05
CA ASP A 84 33.78 15.39 -2.07
C ASP A 84 32.46 16.04 -2.45
N ASP A 85 31.72 15.49 -3.42
CA ASP A 85 30.42 16.02 -3.83
C ASP A 85 29.43 16.05 -2.65
N ALA A 86 29.42 14.99 -1.83
CA ALA A 86 28.62 14.96 -0.61
C ALA A 86 28.99 16.09 0.37
N GLN A 87 30.28 16.40 0.50
CA GLN A 87 30.75 17.50 1.37
C GLN A 87 30.38 18.88 0.84
N PHE A 88 30.32 19.06 -0.48
CA PHE A 88 29.86 20.33 -1.07
C PHE A 88 28.35 20.49 -0.95
N ILE A 89 27.59 19.41 -1.15
CA ILE A 89 26.13 19.40 -0.93
C ILE A 89 25.80 19.73 0.53
N ALA A 90 26.57 19.22 1.49
CA ALA A 90 26.38 19.49 2.91
C ALA A 90 26.56 20.97 3.31
N LYS A 91 27.14 21.80 2.43
CA LYS A 91 27.32 23.25 2.67
C LYS A 91 26.16 24.09 2.13
N LEU A 92 25.20 23.50 1.42
CA LEU A 92 24.03 24.21 0.93
C LEU A 92 23.12 24.59 2.11
N PRO A 93 22.49 25.78 2.09
CA PRO A 93 21.71 26.30 3.22
C PRO A 93 20.48 25.45 3.56
N ASP A 94 19.86 24.83 2.55
CA ASP A 94 18.63 24.03 2.68
C ASP A 94 18.89 22.59 3.16
N VAL A 95 20.16 22.18 3.25
CA VAL A 95 20.53 20.80 3.56
C VAL A 95 20.81 20.64 5.05
N MET A 96 20.04 19.76 5.70
CA MET A 96 20.18 19.47 7.13
C MET A 96 21.27 18.41 7.39
N ALA A 97 21.30 17.35 6.59
CA ALA A 97 22.24 16.23 6.77
C ALA A 97 22.56 15.57 5.42
N VAL A 98 23.79 15.08 5.26
CA VAL A 98 24.24 14.36 4.06
C VAL A 98 25.09 13.17 4.45
N SER A 99 24.81 12.02 3.85
CA SER A 99 25.66 10.84 3.93
C SER A 99 25.94 10.26 2.55
N PRO A 100 27.22 10.10 2.14
CA PRO A 100 27.54 9.18 1.07
C PRO A 100 27.17 7.76 1.50
N VAL A 101 26.69 6.96 0.54
CA VAL A 101 26.27 5.58 0.75
C VAL A 101 26.97 4.71 -0.29
N GLN A 102 27.74 3.75 0.20
CA GLN A 102 28.36 2.71 -0.61
C GLN A 102 27.69 1.38 -0.25
N PRO A 103 26.83 0.83 -1.14
CA PRO A 103 26.26 -0.48 -0.92
C PRO A 103 27.32 -1.56 -1.13
N GLY A 104 27.08 -2.68 -0.46
CA GLY A 104 27.87 -3.89 -0.51
C GLY A 104 27.07 -5.08 -0.02
N SER A 105 27.67 -6.25 -0.13
CA SER A 105 27.17 -7.47 0.51
C SER A 105 28.36 -8.17 1.16
N ALA A 106 28.09 -8.85 2.26
CA ALA A 106 29.10 -9.68 2.90
C ALA A 106 28.47 -10.86 3.63
N GLN A 107 29.27 -11.91 3.76
CA GLN A 107 29.00 -12.99 4.69
C GLN A 107 29.57 -12.61 6.05
N VAL A 108 28.72 -12.62 7.06
CA VAL A 108 29.05 -12.37 8.45
C VAL A 108 29.12 -13.70 9.18
N ILE A 109 30.11 -13.85 10.05
CA ILE A 109 30.41 -15.09 10.75
C ILE A 109 30.55 -14.78 12.23
N TYR A 110 29.83 -15.54 13.06
CA TYR A 110 29.91 -15.48 14.53
C TYR A 110 29.87 -16.91 15.08
N GLY A 111 30.91 -17.29 15.83
CA GLY A 111 31.09 -18.66 16.31
C GLY A 111 31.02 -19.68 15.17
N ASN A 112 30.05 -20.59 15.24
CA ASN A 112 29.82 -21.65 14.24
C ASN A 112 28.73 -21.29 13.22
N LYS A 113 28.15 -20.09 13.29
CA LYS A 113 27.09 -19.62 12.40
C LYS A 113 27.64 -18.65 11.35
N ASN A 114 27.04 -18.66 10.17
CA ASN A 114 27.30 -17.68 9.13
C ASN A 114 25.99 -17.25 8.47
N TRP A 115 25.93 -15.99 8.06
CA TRP A 115 24.76 -15.39 7.42
C TRP A 115 25.20 -14.43 6.32
N GLY A 116 24.50 -14.45 5.18
CA GLY A 116 24.73 -13.52 4.07
C GLY A 116 23.77 -12.35 4.19
N THR A 117 24.30 -11.14 4.33
CA THR A 117 23.49 -9.94 4.61
C THR A 117 23.87 -8.77 3.70
N SER A 118 22.96 -7.80 3.61
CA SER A 118 23.23 -6.52 2.98
C SER A 118 24.19 -5.71 3.86
N MET A 119 25.15 -5.03 3.24
CA MET A 119 26.11 -4.20 3.96
C MET A 119 26.19 -2.82 3.34
N MET A 120 26.32 -1.79 4.16
CA MET A 120 26.47 -0.44 3.66
C MET A 120 27.53 0.36 4.42
N GLY A 121 28.32 1.10 3.64
CA GLY A 121 29.32 2.03 4.13
C GLY A 121 28.76 3.44 4.11
N VAL A 122 28.63 4.07 5.27
CA VAL A 122 27.97 5.38 5.41
C VAL A 122 28.75 6.36 6.29
N TYR A 123 28.29 7.61 6.34
CA TYR A 123 28.67 8.60 7.36
C TYR A 123 27.70 8.57 8.55
N PRO A 124 28.08 9.12 9.72
CA PRO A 124 27.23 9.21 10.92
C PRO A 124 25.86 9.83 10.66
N ASP A 125 25.84 10.88 9.82
CA ASP A 125 24.65 11.65 9.46
C ASP A 125 23.58 10.81 8.74
N TYR A 126 23.92 9.59 8.29
CA TYR A 126 22.96 8.64 7.74
C TYR A 126 21.80 8.36 8.70
N THR A 127 22.07 8.32 10.01
CA THR A 127 21.02 8.14 11.03
C THR A 127 19.97 9.25 10.98
N THR A 128 20.39 10.50 10.80
CA THR A 128 19.51 11.65 10.63
C THR A 128 18.78 11.63 9.28
N VAL A 129 19.48 11.24 8.21
CA VAL A 129 18.91 11.20 6.85
C VAL A 129 17.81 10.14 6.73
N GLN A 130 17.98 8.98 7.34
CA GLN A 130 17.10 7.81 7.18
C GLN A 130 16.26 7.50 8.44
N ASN A 131 16.26 8.42 9.41
CA ASN A 131 15.65 8.25 10.74
C ASN A 131 15.94 6.86 11.32
N VAL A 132 17.21 6.51 11.41
CA VAL A 132 17.62 5.22 12.00
C VAL A 132 17.62 5.38 13.52
N GLU A 133 16.73 4.64 14.18
CA GLU A 133 16.71 4.52 15.64
C GLU A 133 17.62 3.37 16.08
N ILE A 134 18.40 3.60 17.13
CA ILE A 134 19.28 2.59 17.74
C ILE A 134 18.58 2.05 18.98
N GLU A 135 18.41 0.73 19.04
CA GLU A 135 17.80 0.04 20.18
C GLU A 135 18.84 -0.24 21.27
N TYR A 136 20.01 -0.75 20.89
CA TYR A 136 21.11 -1.02 21.80
C TYR A 136 22.40 -0.32 21.34
N GLY A 137 23.15 0.23 22.28
CA GLY A 137 24.46 0.85 22.01
C GLY A 137 24.37 2.23 21.38
N THR A 138 25.30 2.54 20.48
CA THR A 138 25.43 3.86 19.85
C THR A 138 25.86 3.76 18.40
N PHE A 139 25.52 4.76 17.58
CA PHE A 139 26.09 4.88 16.24
C PHE A 139 27.53 5.41 16.28
N PHE A 140 28.31 5.15 15.22
CA PHE A 140 29.67 5.66 15.13
C PHE A 140 29.70 7.15 14.75
N ASP A 141 30.80 7.83 15.07
CA ASP A 141 31.02 9.24 14.78
C ASP A 141 31.97 9.45 13.59
N MET A 142 32.25 10.72 13.26
CA MET A 142 33.16 11.06 12.17
C MET A 142 34.61 10.65 12.46
N SER A 143 34.99 10.43 13.73
CA SER A 143 36.33 9.94 14.09
C SER A 143 36.53 8.50 13.63
N ALA A 144 35.50 7.65 13.76
CA ALA A 144 35.50 6.28 13.26
C ALA A 144 35.65 6.23 11.73
N VAL A 145 35.00 7.14 11.02
CA VAL A 145 35.16 7.30 9.57
C VAL A 145 36.60 7.70 9.22
N ARG A 146 37.18 8.70 9.90
CA ARG A 146 38.57 9.14 9.61
C ARG A 146 39.59 8.03 9.86
N ASN A 147 39.43 7.28 10.94
CA ASN A 147 40.36 6.21 11.35
C ASN A 147 40.12 4.87 10.62
N ALA A 148 39.06 4.78 9.82
CA ALA A 148 38.58 3.52 9.25
C ALA A 148 38.46 2.43 10.34
N SER A 149 37.81 2.80 11.44
CA SER A 149 37.60 1.92 12.59
C SER A 149 36.72 0.72 12.19
N THR A 150 37.08 -0.46 12.67
CA THR A 150 36.35 -1.71 12.41
C THR A 150 35.17 -1.83 13.38
N TYR A 151 34.19 -0.94 13.21
CA TYR A 151 32.92 -0.95 13.93
C TYR A 151 31.77 -1.30 12.99
N ALA A 152 30.77 -1.99 13.53
CA ALA A 152 29.51 -2.30 12.86
C ALA A 152 28.32 -1.93 13.74
N VAL A 153 27.26 -1.48 13.09
CA VAL A 153 25.91 -1.42 13.61
C VAL A 153 25.09 -2.41 12.80
N ILE A 154 24.35 -3.29 13.47
CA ILE A 154 23.64 -4.40 12.81
C ILE A 154 22.12 -4.25 12.94
N GLY A 155 21.39 -4.81 11.99
CA GLY A 155 19.94 -4.95 12.07
C GLY A 155 19.51 -6.14 12.94
N PRO A 156 18.26 -6.15 13.42
CA PRO A 156 17.79 -7.17 14.35
C PRO A 156 17.70 -8.57 13.72
N GLU A 157 17.33 -8.68 12.44
CA GLU A 157 17.30 -9.99 11.75
C GLU A 157 18.71 -10.58 11.62
N THR A 158 19.69 -9.75 11.25
CA THR A 158 21.09 -10.19 11.21
C THR A 158 21.58 -10.64 12.59
N ALA A 159 21.13 -9.99 13.67
CA ALA A 159 21.49 -10.37 15.03
C ALA A 159 20.89 -11.73 15.43
N GLU A 160 19.61 -11.94 15.12
CA GLU A 160 18.88 -13.18 15.40
C GLU A 160 19.47 -14.38 14.63
N GLU A 161 19.69 -14.23 13.33
CA GLU A 161 20.20 -15.30 12.46
C GLU A 161 21.60 -15.76 12.89
N LEU A 162 22.46 -14.79 13.27
CA LEU A 162 23.80 -15.07 13.80
C LEU A 162 23.78 -15.70 15.21
N GLY A 163 22.61 -15.77 15.88
CA GLY A 163 22.47 -16.28 17.24
C GLY A 163 23.22 -15.44 18.27
N LEU A 164 23.26 -14.13 18.05
CA LEU A 164 23.86 -13.18 18.98
C LEU A 164 22.99 -13.04 20.24
N PRO A 165 23.58 -12.63 21.39
CA PRO A 165 22.80 -12.31 22.58
C PRO A 165 21.87 -11.12 22.33
N GLU A 166 20.83 -10.98 23.15
CA GLU A 166 19.83 -9.89 23.06
C GLU A 166 20.47 -8.50 23.00
N ASN A 167 21.57 -8.29 23.73
CA ASN A 167 22.43 -7.12 23.58
C ASN A 167 23.83 -7.53 23.09
N PRO A 168 24.12 -7.44 21.78
CA PRO A 168 25.39 -7.83 21.19
C PRO A 168 26.44 -6.73 21.17
N VAL A 169 26.22 -5.62 21.88
CA VAL A 169 27.19 -4.51 21.92
C VAL A 169 28.49 -4.99 22.59
N GLY A 170 29.62 -4.81 21.88
CA GLY A 170 30.95 -5.25 22.31
C GLY A 170 31.38 -6.59 21.71
N GLU A 171 30.46 -7.37 21.14
CA GLU A 171 30.78 -8.63 20.47
C GLU A 171 31.57 -8.39 19.17
N VAL A 172 32.41 -9.36 18.82
CA VAL A 172 33.22 -9.30 17.60
C VAL A 172 32.68 -10.29 16.58
N ILE A 173 32.21 -9.77 15.46
CA ILE A 173 31.80 -10.55 14.29
C ILE A 173 32.90 -10.50 13.23
N ARG A 174 33.00 -11.55 12.42
CA ARG A 174 33.91 -11.56 11.29
C ARG A 174 33.14 -11.30 10.01
N ILE A 175 33.44 -10.19 9.35
CA ILE A 175 32.89 -9.84 8.04
C ILE A 175 33.96 -10.22 7.01
N GLN A 176 33.66 -11.21 6.17
CA GLN A 176 34.65 -11.85 5.29
C GLN A 176 35.87 -12.35 6.07
N ASN A 177 37.02 -11.66 6.01
CA ASN A 177 38.24 -12.01 6.73
C ASN A 177 38.68 -10.95 7.75
N THR A 178 37.83 -9.96 8.05
CA THR A 178 38.15 -8.86 8.96
C THR A 178 37.29 -8.95 10.23
N PRO A 179 37.89 -8.93 11.44
CA PRO A 179 37.13 -8.80 12.67
C PRO A 179 36.58 -7.38 12.83
N VAL A 180 35.30 -7.28 13.20
CA VAL A 180 34.56 -6.03 13.34
C VAL A 180 33.76 -6.08 14.65
N THR A 181 33.88 -5.04 15.46
CA THR A 181 33.19 -4.95 16.76
C THR A 181 31.81 -4.34 16.57
N ILE A 182 30.79 -4.96 17.15
CA ILE A 182 29.43 -4.43 17.16
C ILE A 182 29.35 -3.32 18.21
N ILE A 183 28.94 -2.13 17.80
CA ILE A 183 28.77 -0.96 18.70
C ILE A 183 27.31 -0.56 18.89
N GLY A 184 26.40 -1.11 18.07
CA GLY A 184 24.97 -0.89 18.22
C GLY A 184 24.11 -1.80 17.37
N VAL A 185 22.82 -1.81 17.69
CA VAL A 185 21.76 -2.54 16.99
C VAL A 185 20.64 -1.57 16.64
N THR A 186 20.17 -1.59 15.40
CA THR A 186 19.04 -0.76 14.99
C THR A 186 17.73 -1.34 15.50
N LYS A 187 16.76 -0.46 15.80
CA LYS A 187 15.41 -0.87 16.13
C LYS A 187 14.72 -1.47 14.91
N ALA A 188 13.96 -2.55 15.11
CA ALA A 188 13.22 -3.21 14.04
C ALA A 188 12.23 -2.26 13.35
N LYS A 189 12.30 -2.19 12.01
CA LYS A 189 11.33 -1.48 11.17
C LYS A 189 10.32 -2.45 10.55
N GLY A 190 10.61 -3.76 10.58
CA GLY A 190 9.77 -4.82 10.04
C GLY A 190 10.06 -5.14 8.58
N ASP A 191 9.63 -6.33 8.18
CA ASP A 191 9.77 -6.80 6.80
C ASP A 191 8.80 -6.10 5.86
N SER A 192 9.34 -5.70 4.70
CA SER A 192 8.53 -5.19 3.60
C SER A 192 8.49 -6.21 2.47
N ALA A 193 7.44 -6.18 1.64
CA ALA A 193 7.35 -7.00 0.42
C ALA A 193 8.49 -6.73 -0.59
N MET A 194 9.28 -5.66 -0.38
CA MET A 194 10.38 -5.23 -1.22
C MET A 194 11.77 -5.61 -0.64
N GLY A 195 11.78 -6.33 0.49
CA GLY A 195 12.98 -6.76 1.22
C GLY A 195 12.92 -6.39 2.70
N SER A 196 13.71 -7.10 3.51
CA SER A 196 13.90 -6.77 4.92
C SER A 196 14.77 -5.53 5.05
N GLN A 197 14.30 -4.53 5.80
CA GLN A 197 15.16 -3.44 6.29
C GLN A 197 15.90 -3.86 7.57
N ASP A 198 15.58 -5.02 8.13
CA ASP A 198 16.13 -5.52 9.38
C ASP A 198 17.34 -6.44 9.16
N ASP A 199 17.57 -6.93 7.93
CA ASP A 199 18.79 -7.63 7.51
C ASP A 199 19.83 -6.68 6.89
N MET A 200 20.60 -6.01 7.75
CA MET A 200 21.67 -5.11 7.31
C MET A 200 22.85 -5.01 8.28
N VAL A 201 24.02 -4.69 7.71
CA VAL A 201 25.22 -4.30 8.46
C VAL A 201 25.75 -2.96 8.00
N ILE A 202 25.79 -2.01 8.92
CA ILE A 202 26.23 -0.64 8.69
C ILE A 202 27.63 -0.46 9.24
N VAL A 203 28.56 -0.01 8.39
CA VAL A 203 29.95 0.27 8.78
C VAL A 203 30.36 1.67 8.32
N PRO A 204 31.44 2.26 8.86
CA PRO A 204 32.01 3.46 8.31
C PRO A 204 32.39 3.25 6.83
N ILE A 205 32.05 4.21 5.96
CA ILE A 205 32.31 4.08 4.51
C ILE A 205 33.79 3.81 4.18
N THR A 206 34.71 4.36 4.96
CA THR A 206 36.15 4.14 4.81
C THR A 206 36.55 2.72 5.19
N THR A 207 35.92 2.11 6.19
CA THR A 207 36.13 0.71 6.60
C THR A 207 35.67 -0.23 5.49
N LEU A 208 34.49 0.00 4.93
CA LEU A 208 33.99 -0.78 3.79
C LEU A 208 34.96 -0.73 2.61
N LYS A 209 35.39 0.47 2.22
CA LYS A 209 36.20 0.68 1.02
C LYS A 209 37.66 0.26 1.17
N LYS A 210 38.26 0.48 2.35
CA LYS A 210 39.69 0.22 2.60
C LYS A 210 39.98 -1.18 3.13
N ARG A 211 39.10 -1.74 3.97
CA ARG A 211 39.37 -3.00 4.70
C ARG A 211 38.57 -4.19 4.19
N LEU A 212 37.35 -3.96 3.69
CA LEU A 212 36.45 -5.07 3.32
C LEU A 212 36.44 -5.33 1.81
N GLN A 213 36.03 -4.36 0.98
CA GLN A 213 35.77 -4.62 -0.44
C GLN A 213 36.91 -4.21 -1.39
N GLY A 214 37.87 -3.40 -0.94
CA GLY A 214 38.97 -2.91 -1.78
C GLY A 214 38.47 -2.15 -3.02
N SER A 215 38.22 -0.85 -2.90
CA SER A 215 37.75 -0.07 -4.06
C SER A 215 38.89 0.40 -4.97
N ARG A 216 38.77 0.15 -6.29
CA ARG A 216 39.62 0.77 -7.33
C ARG A 216 39.47 2.29 -7.38
N PHE A 217 38.35 2.82 -6.87
CA PHE A 217 38.04 4.25 -6.83
C PHE A 217 37.77 4.67 -5.38
N PRO A 218 38.83 4.98 -4.61
CA PRO A 218 38.72 5.26 -3.18
C PRO A 218 37.92 6.53 -2.86
N ASN A 219 37.75 7.45 -3.81
CA ASN A 219 36.92 8.65 -3.64
C ASN A 219 35.48 8.51 -4.18
N SER A 220 35.20 7.54 -5.05
CA SER A 220 33.89 7.44 -5.69
C SER A 220 32.84 6.78 -4.81
N VAL A 221 31.58 7.19 -4.91
CA VAL A 221 30.46 6.64 -4.16
C VAL A 221 29.34 6.24 -5.10
N ASN A 222 28.54 5.26 -4.70
CA ASN A 222 27.41 4.84 -5.51
C ASN A 222 26.22 5.80 -5.39
N MET A 223 25.98 6.29 -4.17
CA MET A 223 24.84 7.12 -3.85
C MET A 223 25.22 8.19 -2.81
N ILE A 224 24.54 9.32 -2.85
CA ILE A 224 24.56 10.34 -1.80
C ILE A 224 23.11 10.48 -1.33
N ALA A 225 22.86 10.20 -0.05
CA ALA A 225 21.57 10.42 0.58
C ALA A 225 21.64 11.71 1.38
N LEU A 226 20.64 12.57 1.26
CA LEU A 226 20.57 13.82 2.01
C LEU A 226 19.15 14.07 2.49
N LYS A 227 19.04 14.90 3.53
CA LYS A 227 17.78 15.34 4.09
C LYS A 227 17.78 16.86 4.18
N LEU A 228 16.70 17.46 3.68
CA LEU A 228 16.48 18.90 3.72
C LEU A 228 15.82 19.30 5.04
N TYR A 229 15.91 20.60 5.38
CA TYR A 229 15.09 21.14 6.46
C TYR A 229 13.59 21.04 6.11
N PRO A 230 12.69 20.86 7.10
CA PRO A 230 11.26 20.71 6.86
C PRO A 230 10.63 21.86 6.06
N GLU A 231 11.14 23.08 6.24
CA GLU A 231 10.64 24.33 5.62
C GLU A 231 11.22 24.57 4.21
N SER A 232 12.21 23.77 3.77
CA SER A 232 12.88 23.96 2.49
C SER A 232 12.02 23.44 1.33
N ASP A 233 12.10 24.12 0.19
CA ASP A 233 11.46 23.66 -1.04
C ASP A 233 12.34 22.60 -1.73
N ASN A 234 11.85 21.35 -1.77
CA ASN A 234 12.54 20.25 -2.44
C ASN A 234 12.89 20.58 -3.89
N ALA A 235 12.02 21.27 -4.63
CA ALA A 235 12.24 21.56 -6.05
C ALA A 235 13.41 22.54 -6.24
N LEU A 236 13.46 23.60 -5.43
CA LEU A 236 14.58 24.56 -5.44
C LEU A 236 15.88 23.91 -4.99
N ALA A 237 15.84 23.08 -3.94
CA ALA A 237 17.03 22.36 -3.48
C ALA A 237 17.56 21.39 -4.55
N ILE A 238 16.68 20.68 -5.26
CA ILE A 238 17.07 19.80 -6.38
C ILE A 238 17.73 20.60 -7.50
N GLU A 239 17.19 21.77 -7.85
CA GLU A 239 17.79 22.65 -8.86
C GLU A 239 19.21 23.09 -8.43
N GLN A 240 19.36 23.59 -7.19
CA GLN A 240 20.66 24.00 -6.64
C GLN A 240 21.68 22.86 -6.63
N ILE A 241 21.27 21.67 -6.19
CA ILE A 241 22.10 20.47 -6.17
C ILE A 241 22.51 20.08 -7.60
N THR A 242 21.57 20.13 -8.55
CA THR A 242 21.82 19.82 -9.96
C THR A 242 22.86 20.77 -10.55
N THR A 243 22.70 22.08 -10.36
CA THR A 243 23.67 23.09 -10.81
C THR A 243 25.05 22.87 -10.19
N LEU A 244 25.10 22.61 -8.87
CA LEU A 244 26.34 22.35 -8.15
C LEU A 244 27.07 21.12 -8.71
N LEU A 245 26.36 20.00 -8.90
CA LEU A 245 26.95 18.77 -9.44
C LEU A 245 27.39 18.93 -10.90
N ARG A 246 26.57 19.55 -11.76
CA ARG A 246 26.95 19.83 -13.16
C ARG A 246 28.21 20.69 -13.24
N GLN A 247 28.33 21.72 -12.40
CA GLN A 247 29.53 22.57 -12.34
C GLN A 247 30.77 21.77 -11.89
N ARG A 248 30.63 20.94 -10.86
CA ARG A 248 31.74 20.12 -10.33
C ARG A 248 32.18 19.04 -11.29
N HIS A 249 31.23 18.39 -11.96
CA HIS A 249 31.47 17.35 -12.94
C HIS A 249 31.87 17.93 -14.31
N ARG A 250 31.85 19.27 -14.47
CA ARG A 250 32.18 20.00 -15.70
C ARG A 250 31.29 19.58 -16.88
N LEU A 251 30.01 19.32 -16.59
CA LEU A 251 29.01 18.98 -17.58
C LEU A 251 28.55 20.26 -18.31
N LYS A 252 28.65 20.25 -19.63
CA LYS A 252 28.11 21.32 -20.48
C LYS A 252 26.60 21.16 -20.64
N ASP A 253 25.90 22.21 -21.05
CA ASP A 253 24.43 22.24 -21.18
C ASP A 253 23.88 21.16 -22.14
N ASP A 254 24.67 20.77 -23.14
CA ASP A 254 24.33 19.73 -24.12
C ASP A 254 24.61 18.29 -23.65
N VAL A 255 25.23 18.13 -22.48
CA VAL A 255 25.56 16.82 -21.90
C VAL A 255 24.48 16.40 -20.90
N VAL A 256 24.02 15.16 -21.05
CA VAL A 256 23.09 14.51 -20.12
C VAL A 256 23.76 14.33 -18.76
N ASP A 257 23.01 14.52 -17.68
CA ASP A 257 23.52 14.33 -16.32
C ASP A 257 24.08 12.91 -16.12
N ASP A 258 25.24 12.84 -15.48
CA ASP A 258 25.89 11.58 -15.11
C ASP A 258 25.49 11.11 -13.70
N PHE A 259 24.43 11.70 -13.16
CA PHE A 259 23.78 11.37 -11.90
C PHE A 259 22.25 11.40 -12.07
N GLN A 260 21.54 10.74 -11.16
CA GLN A 260 20.09 10.75 -11.10
C GLN A 260 19.66 11.17 -9.69
N ILE A 261 18.84 12.21 -9.62
CA ILE A 261 18.24 12.68 -8.37
C ILE A 261 16.86 12.06 -8.23
N MET A 262 16.60 11.42 -7.09
CA MET A 262 15.31 10.86 -6.72
C MET A 262 14.77 11.63 -5.51
N ASP A 263 13.67 12.34 -5.73
CA ASP A 263 12.92 13.00 -4.68
C ASP A 263 11.88 12.04 -4.09
N MET A 264 11.97 11.79 -2.77
CA MET A 264 11.03 10.92 -2.11
C MET A 264 9.60 11.48 -2.12
N LYS A 265 9.44 12.80 -2.09
CA LYS A 265 8.13 13.45 -2.17
C LYS A 265 7.45 13.15 -3.50
N GLN A 266 8.17 13.33 -4.61
CA GLN A 266 7.67 13.03 -5.95
C GLN A 266 7.30 11.54 -6.12
N ILE A 267 8.10 10.62 -5.57
CA ILE A 267 7.78 9.19 -5.59
C ILE A 267 6.46 8.94 -4.86
N MET A 268 6.29 9.51 -3.66
CA MET A 268 5.07 9.37 -2.87
C MET A 268 3.83 9.93 -3.59
N GLU A 269 3.93 11.12 -4.19
CA GLU A 269 2.84 11.72 -4.97
C GLU A 269 2.47 10.85 -6.19
N THR A 270 3.48 10.29 -6.86
CA THR A 270 3.27 9.39 -8.00
C THR A 270 2.57 8.10 -7.55
N MET A 271 2.99 7.51 -6.43
CA MET A 271 2.37 6.29 -5.88
C MET A 271 0.93 6.53 -5.44
N ASN A 272 0.65 7.67 -4.81
CA ASN A 272 -0.72 8.08 -4.47
C ASN A 272 -1.59 8.24 -5.73
N THR A 273 -1.03 8.81 -6.81
CA THR A 273 -1.72 8.97 -8.09
C THR A 273 -2.04 7.62 -8.74
N VAL A 274 -1.05 6.71 -8.82
CA VAL A 274 -1.24 5.35 -9.35
C VAL A 274 -2.27 4.57 -8.53
N THR A 275 -2.19 4.66 -7.20
CA THR A 275 -3.17 4.04 -6.29
C THR A 275 -4.57 4.62 -6.50
N GLY A 276 -4.67 5.92 -6.73
CA GLY A 276 -5.92 6.59 -7.08
C GLY A 276 -6.56 6.06 -8.37
N TYR A 277 -5.77 5.85 -9.43
CA TYR A 277 -6.26 5.26 -10.67
C TYR A 277 -6.70 3.81 -10.51
N MET A 278 -5.97 3.00 -9.73
CA MET A 278 -6.40 1.64 -9.41
C MET A 278 -7.73 1.61 -8.64
N LYS A 279 -7.91 2.53 -7.66
CA LYS A 279 -9.17 2.69 -6.94
C LYS A 279 -10.32 3.03 -7.89
N LEU A 280 -10.13 3.98 -8.81
CA LEU A 280 -11.16 4.35 -9.79
C LEU A 280 -11.54 3.19 -10.71
N LEU A 281 -10.56 2.44 -11.22
CA LEU A 281 -10.80 1.27 -12.07
C LEU A 281 -11.66 0.22 -11.35
N LEU A 282 -11.31 -0.09 -10.10
CA LEU A 282 -12.03 -1.08 -9.31
C LEU A 282 -13.43 -0.60 -8.90
N ILE A 283 -13.61 0.70 -8.61
CA ILE A 283 -14.94 1.30 -8.41
C ILE A 283 -15.80 1.15 -9.68
N ALA A 284 -15.22 1.37 -10.87
CA ALA A 284 -15.95 1.21 -12.12
C ALA A 284 -16.41 -0.24 -12.34
N ILE A 285 -15.53 -1.22 -12.09
CA ILE A 285 -15.86 -2.65 -12.19
C ILE A 285 -16.97 -3.00 -11.20
N ALA A 286 -16.84 -2.57 -9.95
CA ALA A 286 -17.85 -2.76 -8.92
C ALA A 286 -19.20 -2.14 -9.30
N ALA A 287 -19.21 -0.91 -9.82
CA ALA A 287 -20.41 -0.22 -10.25
C ALA A 287 -21.14 -1.00 -11.35
N VAL A 288 -20.41 -1.55 -12.33
CA VAL A 288 -20.98 -2.41 -13.37
C VAL A 288 -21.58 -3.69 -12.76
N SER A 289 -20.88 -4.37 -11.84
CA SER A 289 -21.42 -5.56 -11.17
C SER A 289 -22.68 -5.26 -10.35
N LEU A 290 -22.71 -4.14 -9.63
CA LEU A 290 -23.88 -3.69 -8.88
C LEU A 290 -25.05 -3.35 -9.80
N LEU A 291 -24.79 -2.74 -10.96
CA LEU A 291 -25.81 -2.44 -11.96
C LEU A 291 -26.43 -3.73 -12.51
N VAL A 292 -25.62 -4.74 -12.84
CA VAL A 292 -26.11 -6.06 -13.27
C VAL A 292 -26.96 -6.71 -12.17
N GLY A 293 -26.53 -6.62 -10.91
CA GLY A 293 -27.33 -7.07 -9.76
C GLY A 293 -28.65 -6.33 -9.61
N ALA A 294 -28.65 -4.99 -9.79
CA ALA A 294 -29.84 -4.16 -9.72
C ALA A 294 -30.87 -4.49 -10.81
N ILE A 295 -30.40 -4.71 -12.05
CA ILE A 295 -31.25 -5.18 -13.15
C ILE A 295 -31.83 -6.56 -12.84
N GLY A 296 -31.01 -7.44 -12.26
CA GLY A 296 -31.44 -8.76 -11.81
C GLY A 296 -32.61 -8.69 -10.82
N ILE A 297 -32.47 -7.90 -9.75
CA ILE A 297 -33.55 -7.66 -8.78
C ILE A 297 -34.78 -7.09 -9.48
N MET A 298 -34.60 -6.04 -10.29
CA MET A 298 -35.71 -5.39 -10.99
C MET A 298 -36.51 -6.38 -11.84
N ASN A 299 -35.84 -7.22 -12.62
CA ASN A 299 -36.50 -8.23 -13.44
C ASN A 299 -37.22 -9.27 -12.60
N MET A 300 -36.60 -9.76 -11.53
CA MET A 300 -37.26 -10.71 -10.64
C MET A 300 -38.49 -10.11 -9.96
N MET A 301 -38.41 -8.85 -9.53
CA MET A 301 -39.54 -8.12 -8.95
C MET A 301 -40.65 -7.88 -9.96
N LEU A 302 -40.34 -7.54 -11.22
CA LEU A 302 -41.35 -7.41 -12.28
C LEU A 302 -42.10 -8.72 -12.54
N VAL A 303 -41.38 -9.85 -12.53
CA VAL A 303 -42.01 -11.17 -12.67
C VAL A 303 -42.83 -11.51 -11.44
N SER A 304 -42.36 -11.21 -10.23
CA SER A 304 -43.12 -11.40 -8.99
C SER A 304 -44.43 -10.60 -8.97
N VAL A 305 -44.41 -9.36 -9.47
CA VAL A 305 -45.62 -8.55 -9.63
C VAL A 305 -46.62 -9.21 -10.57
N ALA A 306 -46.14 -9.78 -11.69
CA ALA A 306 -47.00 -10.50 -12.63
C ALA A 306 -47.59 -11.79 -12.00
N GLU A 307 -46.78 -12.57 -11.29
CA GLU A 307 -47.21 -13.79 -10.59
C GLU A 307 -48.22 -13.47 -9.46
N ARG A 308 -48.11 -12.29 -8.82
CA ARG A 308 -48.99 -11.85 -7.71
C ARG A 308 -50.09 -10.87 -8.12
N THR A 309 -50.37 -10.71 -9.42
CA THR A 309 -51.32 -9.71 -9.93
C THR A 309 -52.70 -9.82 -9.25
N ARG A 310 -53.23 -11.03 -9.12
CA ARG A 310 -54.54 -11.31 -8.50
C ARG A 310 -54.57 -10.96 -7.02
N GLU A 311 -53.51 -11.29 -6.28
CA GLU A 311 -53.38 -10.98 -4.86
C GLU A 311 -53.33 -9.46 -4.61
N ILE A 312 -52.55 -8.74 -5.41
CA ILE A 312 -52.47 -7.27 -5.35
C ILE A 312 -53.83 -6.65 -5.65
N GLY A 313 -54.55 -7.17 -6.64
CA GLY A 313 -55.92 -6.76 -6.98
C GLY A 313 -56.91 -6.89 -5.83
N ILE A 314 -56.89 -8.04 -5.13
CA ILE A 314 -57.71 -8.28 -3.93
C ILE A 314 -57.38 -7.26 -2.84
N ARG A 315 -56.09 -7.01 -2.56
CA ARG A 315 -55.66 -6.04 -1.53
C ARG A 315 -56.16 -4.62 -1.85
N LYS A 316 -56.08 -4.20 -3.11
CA LYS A 316 -56.60 -2.89 -3.54
C LYS A 316 -58.13 -2.83 -3.49
N ALA A 317 -58.84 -3.90 -3.84
CA ALA A 317 -60.31 -3.98 -3.75
C ALA A 317 -60.83 -3.86 -2.31
N ILE A 318 -60.05 -4.34 -1.33
CA ILE A 318 -60.37 -4.23 0.11
C ILE A 318 -59.92 -2.87 0.70
N GLY A 319 -59.32 -1.98 -0.11
CA GLY A 319 -59.02 -0.59 0.27
C GLY A 319 -57.55 -0.26 0.51
N ALA A 320 -56.60 -1.12 0.13
CA ALA A 320 -55.18 -0.79 0.21
C ALA A 320 -54.82 0.40 -0.70
N ARG A 321 -54.23 1.46 -0.11
CA ARG A 321 -53.71 2.61 -0.86
C ARG A 321 -52.47 2.22 -1.67
N GLU A 322 -52.25 2.88 -2.81
CA GLU A 322 -51.07 2.68 -3.67
C GLU A 322 -49.75 2.79 -2.90
N ARG A 323 -49.66 3.74 -1.96
CA ARG A 323 -48.49 3.92 -1.09
C ARG A 323 -48.16 2.67 -0.26
N HIS A 324 -49.15 1.92 0.20
CA HIS A 324 -48.90 0.69 0.97
C HIS A 324 -48.27 -0.39 0.09
N ILE A 325 -48.75 -0.54 -1.15
CA ILE A 325 -48.17 -1.46 -2.14
C ILE A 325 -46.74 -1.05 -2.48
N ILE A 326 -46.49 0.26 -2.71
CA ILE A 326 -45.14 0.76 -2.99
C ILE A 326 -44.16 0.45 -1.85
N ILE A 327 -44.55 0.77 -0.60
CA ILE A 327 -43.69 0.52 0.57
C ILE A 327 -43.38 -0.96 0.75
N GLN A 328 -44.35 -1.84 0.51
CA GLN A 328 -44.15 -3.29 0.60
C GLN A 328 -43.10 -3.78 -0.42
N PHE A 329 -43.29 -3.46 -1.69
CA PHE A 329 -42.37 -3.90 -2.75
C PHE A 329 -40.97 -3.28 -2.62
N LEU A 330 -40.89 -2.04 -2.13
CA LEU A 330 -39.63 -1.37 -1.85
C LEU A 330 -38.90 -2.03 -0.67
N ALA A 331 -39.62 -2.35 0.41
CA ALA A 331 -39.06 -3.06 1.56
C ALA A 331 -38.54 -4.45 1.17
N GLU A 332 -39.27 -5.17 0.31
CA GLU A 332 -38.84 -6.46 -0.23
C GLU A 332 -37.55 -6.35 -1.04
N SER A 333 -37.45 -5.33 -1.91
CA SER A 333 -36.25 -5.07 -2.72
C SER A 333 -35.04 -4.70 -1.86
N ILE A 334 -35.23 -3.85 -0.84
CA ILE A 334 -34.17 -3.50 0.11
C ILE A 334 -33.73 -4.72 0.92
N MET A 335 -34.66 -5.57 1.37
CA MET A 335 -34.34 -6.77 2.14
C MET A 335 -33.50 -7.76 1.32
N ILE A 336 -33.85 -7.97 0.04
CA ILE A 336 -33.07 -8.80 -0.89
C ILE A 336 -31.66 -8.22 -1.08
N SER A 337 -31.55 -6.91 -1.30
CA SER A 337 -30.26 -6.24 -1.48
C SER A 337 -29.40 -6.26 -0.22
N PHE A 338 -30.01 -6.12 0.96
CA PHE A 338 -29.36 -6.21 2.25
C PHE A 338 -28.81 -7.60 2.53
N LEU A 339 -29.59 -8.66 2.26
CA LEU A 339 -29.13 -10.05 2.37
C LEU A 339 -27.93 -10.31 1.45
N GLY A 340 -28.02 -9.89 0.18
CA GLY A 340 -26.91 -10.02 -0.76
C GLY A 340 -25.66 -9.26 -0.32
N SER A 341 -25.82 -8.04 0.19
CA SER A 341 -24.71 -7.21 0.66
C SER A 341 -24.07 -7.76 1.93
N MET A 342 -24.85 -8.30 2.86
CA MET A 342 -24.34 -8.93 4.08
C MET A 342 -23.53 -10.19 3.74
N ILE A 343 -24.03 -11.04 2.85
CA ILE A 343 -23.32 -12.24 2.39
C ILE A 343 -22.04 -11.83 1.64
N GLY A 344 -22.13 -10.86 0.73
CA GLY A 344 -20.98 -10.32 0.00
C GLY A 344 -19.91 -9.72 0.93
N LEU A 345 -20.32 -9.03 1.99
CA LEU A 345 -19.43 -8.50 3.02
C LEU A 345 -18.70 -9.61 3.77
N ILE A 346 -19.44 -10.62 4.27
CA ILE A 346 -18.85 -11.74 5.02
C ILE A 346 -17.83 -12.49 4.16
N ILE A 347 -18.20 -12.80 2.91
CA ILE A 347 -17.31 -13.50 1.98
C ILE A 347 -16.11 -12.61 1.62
N GLY A 348 -16.34 -11.32 1.33
CA GLY A 348 -15.28 -10.37 0.98
C GLY A 348 -14.26 -10.19 2.10
N VAL A 349 -14.70 -10.03 3.34
CA VAL A 349 -13.81 -9.96 4.52
C VAL A 349 -13.09 -11.29 4.73
N GLY A 350 -13.80 -12.42 4.62
CA GLY A 350 -13.21 -13.75 4.77
C GLY A 350 -12.11 -14.02 3.74
N LEU A 351 -12.35 -13.67 2.48
CA LEU A 351 -11.35 -13.78 1.41
C LEU A 351 -10.19 -12.81 1.61
N ALA A 352 -10.45 -11.55 1.97
CA ALA A 352 -9.39 -10.57 2.20
C ALA A 352 -8.45 -11.01 3.33
N GLN A 353 -8.99 -11.47 4.46
CA GLN A 353 -8.17 -11.97 5.57
C GLN A 353 -7.49 -13.31 5.25
N GLY A 354 -8.18 -14.22 4.56
CA GLY A 354 -7.64 -15.54 4.20
C GLY A 354 -6.48 -15.45 3.21
N VAL A 355 -6.63 -14.63 2.17
CA VAL A 355 -5.56 -14.36 1.18
C VAL A 355 -4.41 -13.59 1.83
N GLY A 356 -4.71 -12.59 2.66
CA GLY A 356 -3.72 -11.81 3.38
C GLY A 356 -2.77 -12.68 4.22
N ARG A 357 -3.34 -13.56 5.05
CA ARG A 357 -2.55 -14.45 5.92
C ARG A 357 -1.89 -15.62 5.19
N GLY A 358 -2.59 -16.22 4.22
CA GLY A 358 -2.15 -17.48 3.60
C GLY A 358 -1.18 -17.31 2.42
N ILE A 359 -1.26 -16.20 1.68
CA ILE A 359 -0.46 -15.99 0.46
C ILE A 359 0.54 -14.85 0.64
N LEU A 360 0.13 -13.77 1.31
CA LEU A 360 0.91 -12.53 1.38
C LEU A 360 1.65 -12.35 2.71
N GLY A 361 1.42 -13.23 3.70
CA GLY A 361 2.03 -13.13 5.04
C GLY A 361 1.67 -11.85 5.80
N TYR A 362 0.64 -11.12 5.38
CA TYR A 362 0.32 -9.79 5.89
C TYR A 362 -1.07 -9.74 6.52
N ASN A 363 -1.18 -9.07 7.66
CA ASN A 363 -2.47 -8.81 8.30
C ASN A 363 -3.14 -7.63 7.60
N VAL A 364 -4.11 -7.92 6.73
CA VAL A 364 -5.00 -6.91 6.15
C VAL A 364 -5.71 -6.18 7.30
N PRO A 365 -5.51 -4.86 7.46
CA PRO A 365 -6.13 -4.11 8.54
C PRO A 365 -7.65 -4.16 8.42
N PHE A 366 -8.34 -4.43 9.53
CA PHE A 366 -9.80 -4.42 9.55
C PHE A 366 -10.31 -2.99 9.73
N SER A 367 -10.86 -2.43 8.66
CA SER A 367 -11.51 -1.12 8.67
C SER A 367 -13.03 -1.28 8.79
N ILE A 368 -13.69 -0.34 9.46
CA ILE A 368 -15.16 -0.32 9.56
C ILE A 368 -15.82 0.24 8.29
N TRP A 369 -15.05 0.92 7.44
CA TRP A 369 -15.52 1.55 6.20
C TRP A 369 -16.17 0.59 5.21
N PRO A 370 -15.63 -0.62 4.92
CA PRO A 370 -16.31 -1.64 4.12
C PRO A 370 -17.72 -1.98 4.62
N VAL A 371 -17.94 -1.98 5.94
CA VAL A 371 -19.25 -2.28 6.53
C VAL A 371 -20.24 -1.16 6.21
N VAL A 372 -19.87 0.09 6.48
CA VAL A 372 -20.70 1.27 6.18
C VAL A 372 -21.03 1.35 4.69
N LEU A 373 -20.05 1.06 3.85
CA LEU A 373 -20.20 1.11 2.40
C LEU A 373 -21.10 -0.03 1.89
N SER A 374 -20.99 -1.25 2.43
CA SER A 374 -21.88 -2.37 2.09
C SER A 374 -23.35 -2.08 2.42
N VAL A 375 -23.63 -1.49 3.60
CA VAL A 375 -24.98 -1.08 4.01
C VAL A 375 -25.51 0.04 3.11
N SER A 376 -24.67 1.02 2.79
CA SER A 376 -25.05 2.12 1.89
C SER A 376 -25.41 1.62 0.49
N VAL A 377 -24.60 0.70 -0.05
CA VAL A 377 -24.85 0.05 -1.35
C VAL A 377 -26.15 -0.75 -1.32
N ALA A 378 -26.42 -1.50 -0.26
CA ALA A 378 -27.67 -2.27 -0.11
C ALA A 378 -28.92 -1.39 -0.21
N VAL A 379 -28.90 -0.24 0.48
CA VAL A 379 -30.02 0.70 0.48
C VAL A 379 -30.19 1.32 -0.91
N VAL A 380 -29.11 1.83 -1.50
CA VAL A 380 -29.16 2.52 -2.80
C VAL A 380 -29.61 1.56 -3.92
N VAL A 381 -29.02 0.37 -4.00
CA VAL A 381 -29.35 -0.63 -5.03
C VAL A 381 -30.75 -1.20 -4.82
N GLY A 382 -31.14 -1.49 -3.58
CA GLY A 382 -32.48 -1.97 -3.24
C GLY A 382 -33.57 -0.95 -3.61
N LEU A 383 -33.35 0.33 -3.33
CA LEU A 383 -34.25 1.41 -3.76
C LEU A 383 -34.30 1.52 -5.28
N ALA A 384 -33.14 1.65 -5.95
CA ALA A 384 -33.08 1.88 -7.39
C ALA A 384 -33.74 0.76 -8.21
N SER A 385 -33.52 -0.50 -7.81
CA SER A 385 -34.10 -1.67 -8.45
C SER A 385 -35.60 -1.87 -8.15
N GLY A 386 -36.06 -1.44 -6.96
CA GLY A 386 -37.42 -1.68 -6.48
C GLY A 386 -38.46 -0.65 -6.89
N VAL A 387 -38.05 0.58 -7.20
CA VAL A 387 -38.99 1.69 -7.52
C VAL A 387 -39.87 1.39 -8.73
N MET A 388 -39.28 0.94 -9.86
CA MET A 388 -40.07 0.69 -11.08
C MET A 388 -41.09 -0.47 -10.90
N PRO A 389 -40.71 -1.66 -10.38
CA PRO A 389 -41.66 -2.72 -10.08
C PRO A 389 -42.76 -2.28 -9.10
N ALA A 390 -42.38 -1.58 -8.03
CA ALA A 390 -43.31 -1.10 -7.01
C ALA A 390 -44.35 -0.13 -7.59
N MET A 391 -43.92 0.79 -8.45
CA MET A 391 -44.83 1.70 -9.17
C MET A 391 -45.75 0.94 -10.13
N LYS A 392 -45.24 -0.09 -10.82
CA LYS A 392 -46.06 -0.91 -11.73
C LYS A 392 -47.13 -1.69 -10.98
N ALA A 393 -46.78 -2.31 -9.84
CA ALA A 393 -47.72 -3.00 -8.96
C ALA A 393 -48.78 -2.06 -8.40
N ALA A 394 -48.37 -0.87 -7.95
CA ALA A 394 -49.25 0.11 -7.36
C ALA A 394 -50.27 0.67 -8.35
N LYS A 395 -49.95 0.72 -9.65
CA LYS A 395 -50.86 1.20 -10.71
C LYS A 395 -51.82 0.15 -11.28
N LEU A 396 -51.78 -1.09 -10.82
CA LEU A 396 -52.72 -2.14 -11.27
C LEU A 396 -54.17 -1.76 -10.93
N ASN A 397 -55.07 -1.91 -11.90
CA ASN A 397 -56.50 -1.67 -11.74
C ASN A 397 -57.17 -2.90 -11.11
N PRO A 398 -57.84 -2.78 -9.94
CA PRO A 398 -58.44 -3.91 -9.22
C PRO A 398 -59.34 -4.77 -10.10
N ILE A 399 -60.10 -4.15 -11.00
CA ILE A 399 -61.07 -4.81 -11.89
C ILE A 399 -60.34 -5.72 -12.89
N ASP A 400 -59.28 -5.21 -13.52
CA ASP A 400 -58.50 -5.96 -14.53
C ASP A 400 -57.71 -7.10 -13.87
N SER A 401 -57.17 -6.88 -12.68
CA SER A 401 -56.39 -7.88 -11.93
C SER A 401 -57.22 -9.06 -11.40
N LEU A 402 -58.54 -8.92 -11.23
CA LEU A 402 -59.45 -10.00 -10.81
C LEU A 402 -60.00 -10.80 -11.98
N ARG A 403 -59.81 -10.32 -13.21
CA ARG A 403 -60.34 -10.90 -14.45
C ARG A 403 -59.32 -11.77 -15.20
N TYR A 404 -58.06 -11.73 -14.76
CA TYR A 404 -57.00 -12.62 -15.21
C TYR A 404 -57.19 -14.03 -14.63
N GLU A 405 -57.27 -15.04 -15.50
CA GLU A 405 -57.12 -16.47 -15.14
C GLU A 405 -55.66 -16.85 -14.93
#